data_AF-A0A9W6QUH8-F1
#
_entry.id   AF-A0A9W6QUH8-F1
#
_cell.length_a   1.000
_cell.length_b   1.000
_cell.length_c   1.000
_cell.angle_alpha   90.00
_cell.angle_beta   90.00
_cell.angle_gamma   90.00
#
_symmetry.space_group_name_H-M   'P 1'
#
loop_
_entity.id
_entity.type
_entity.pdbx_description
1 polymer ?
#
loop_
_entity_poly.entity_id
_entity_poly.type
_entity_poly.pdbx_seq_one_letter_code
_entity_poly.pdbx_strand_id
1 'polypeptide(L)'
;MGISQQERNRAATKFWLFAAAAAICWAVVTMAILLVVSSHDPLFDTLSSYAFTDHGDGMLAKSILSLAAGSLALLIALRAAGIVISRTSFVLFGTWSLGLVVAALFPASYPEHPNAFSGVVHQYSAVLALVSLPVLGCSLLSRFSDMPLTWLTVAAGGGLLMFAISLLWPSLIPFGIVQRAALAVDVALLGRLLMLVRSRVRNQPVSSGLLAQGGLKQ
;
A
#
# COMPACT_ATOMS: atom_id res chain seq x y z
N MET A 1 -9.28 28.92 -24.91
CA MET A 1 -9.74 28.93 -23.50
C MET A 1 -8.89 27.90 -22.75
N GLY A 2 -7.87 28.35 -22.01
CA GLY A 2 -6.91 27.44 -21.36
C GLY A 2 -7.45 26.91 -20.04
N ILE A 3 -7.37 25.59 -19.82
CA ILE A 3 -7.70 24.97 -18.53
C ILE A 3 -6.83 25.64 -17.44
N SER A 4 -7.42 26.04 -16.32
CA SER A 4 -6.67 26.62 -15.21
C SER A 4 -5.72 25.59 -14.58
N GLN A 5 -4.61 26.04 -13.98
CA GLN A 5 -3.69 25.14 -13.27
C GLN A 5 -4.42 24.34 -12.18
N GLN A 6 -5.43 24.94 -11.53
CA GLN A 6 -6.25 24.31 -10.51
C GLN A 6 -7.09 23.15 -11.08
N GLU A 7 -7.71 23.33 -12.25
CA GLU A 7 -8.46 22.26 -12.92
C GLU A 7 -7.57 21.12 -13.39
N ARG A 8 -6.36 21.43 -13.91
CA ARG A 8 -5.36 20.41 -14.26
C ARG A 8 -4.95 19.60 -13.04
N ASN A 9 -4.64 20.26 -11.92
CA ASN A 9 -4.26 19.59 -10.68
C ASN A 9 -5.40 18.68 -10.18
N ARG A 10 -6.65 19.17 -10.21
CA ARG A 10 -7.82 18.39 -9.79
C ARG A 10 -8.06 17.15 -10.67
N ALA A 11 -7.95 17.29 -11.99
CA ALA A 11 -8.07 16.17 -12.92
C ALA A 11 -6.97 15.13 -12.68
N ALA A 12 -5.72 15.59 -12.52
CA ALA A 12 -4.60 14.72 -12.17
C ALA A 12 -4.83 14.00 -10.83
N THR A 13 -5.27 14.70 -9.77
CA THR A 13 -5.59 14.08 -8.48
C THR A 13 -6.62 12.97 -8.63
N LYS A 14 -7.72 13.22 -9.36
CA LYS A 14 -8.78 12.23 -9.58
C LYS A 14 -8.27 11.01 -10.34
N PHE A 15 -7.49 11.23 -11.40
CA PHE A 15 -6.88 10.15 -12.17
C PHE A 15 -5.98 9.27 -11.30
N TRP A 16 -5.03 9.86 -10.57
CA TRP A 16 -4.11 9.11 -9.72
C TRP A 16 -4.81 8.46 -8.52
N LEU A 17 -5.83 9.11 -7.95
CA LEU A 17 -6.67 8.51 -6.91
C LEU A 17 -7.38 7.26 -7.41
N PHE A 18 -7.96 7.32 -8.62
CA PHE A 18 -8.62 6.16 -9.23
C PHE A 18 -7.62 5.05 -9.54
N ALA A 19 -6.49 5.39 -10.16
CA ALA A 19 -5.42 4.42 -10.47
C ALA A 19 -4.92 3.72 -9.20
N ALA A 20 -4.68 4.46 -8.12
CA ALA A 20 -4.27 3.92 -6.83
C ALA A 20 -5.34 2.98 -6.25
N ALA A 21 -6.59 3.41 -6.21
CA ALA A 21 -7.69 2.60 -5.68
C ALA A 21 -7.90 1.31 -6.49
N ALA A 22 -7.86 1.41 -7.82
CA ALA A 22 -8.00 0.26 -8.72
C ALA A 22 -6.87 -0.74 -8.54
N ALA A 23 -5.61 -0.29 -8.50
CA ALA A 23 -4.45 -1.16 -8.33
C ALA A 23 -4.39 -1.82 -6.94
N ILE A 24 -4.72 -1.09 -5.88
CA ILE A 24 -4.80 -1.66 -4.52
C ILE A 24 -5.97 -2.66 -4.43
N CYS A 25 -7.13 -2.33 -5.00
CA CYS A 25 -8.28 -3.24 -5.04
C CYS A 25 -7.94 -4.52 -5.81
N TRP A 26 -7.33 -4.39 -6.99
CA TRP A 26 -6.86 -5.53 -7.78
C TRP A 26 -5.89 -6.40 -6.99
N ALA A 27 -4.94 -5.81 -6.27
CA ALA A 27 -4.01 -6.55 -5.41
C ALA A 27 -4.74 -7.36 -4.35
N VAL A 28 -5.64 -6.73 -3.59
CA VAL A 28 -6.41 -7.37 -2.51
C VAL A 28 -7.30 -8.49 -3.05
N VAL A 29 -8.03 -8.24 -4.15
CA VAL A 29 -8.90 -9.25 -4.78
C VAL A 29 -8.08 -10.42 -5.31
N THR A 30 -6.96 -10.15 -5.98
CA THR A 30 -6.08 -11.21 -6.51
C THR A 30 -5.50 -12.06 -5.38
N MET A 31 -5.04 -11.44 -4.28
CA MET A 31 -4.59 -12.17 -3.09
C MET A 31 -5.72 -12.99 -2.46
N ALA A 32 -6.92 -12.42 -2.35
CA ALA A 32 -8.08 -13.12 -1.79
C ALA A 32 -8.47 -14.34 -2.63
N ILE A 33 -8.48 -14.22 -3.96
CA ILE A 33 -8.72 -15.36 -4.85
C ILE A 33 -7.61 -16.41 -4.66
N LEU A 34 -6.36 -15.98 -4.60
CA LEU A 34 -5.22 -16.88 -4.39
C LEU A 34 -5.33 -17.69 -3.07
N LEU A 35 -5.86 -17.07 -2.00
CA LEU A 35 -6.12 -17.77 -0.74
C LEU A 35 -7.20 -18.85 -0.85
N VAL A 36 -8.13 -18.71 -1.80
CA VAL A 36 -9.21 -19.68 -2.00
C VAL A 36 -8.78 -20.82 -2.92
N VAL A 37 -7.95 -20.53 -3.93
CA VAL A 37 -7.59 -21.53 -4.95
C VAL A 37 -6.33 -22.33 -4.62
N SER A 38 -5.41 -21.78 -3.83
CA SER A 38 -4.16 -22.46 -3.44
C SER A 38 -4.41 -23.53 -2.39
N SER A 39 -3.66 -24.64 -2.44
CA SER A 39 -3.70 -25.70 -1.41
C SER A 39 -2.96 -25.36 -0.11
N HIS A 40 -2.32 -24.20 -0.02
CA HIS A 40 -1.56 -23.78 1.16
C HIS A 40 -2.47 -23.50 2.37
N ASP A 41 -1.96 -23.75 3.57
CA ASP A 41 -2.64 -23.42 4.82
C ASP A 41 -2.48 -21.92 5.13
N PRO A 42 -3.55 -21.10 5.13
CA PRO A 42 -3.43 -19.66 5.36
C PRO A 42 -3.06 -19.28 6.80
N LEU A 43 -3.19 -20.19 7.76
CA LEU A 43 -2.82 -19.95 9.15
C LEU A 43 -1.33 -20.16 9.35
N PHE A 44 -0.79 -21.24 8.80
CA PHE A 44 0.58 -21.67 9.05
C PHE A 44 1.53 -21.30 7.94
N ASP A 45 1.12 -21.23 6.67
CA ASP A 45 2.03 -20.90 5.58
C ASP A 45 2.18 -19.39 5.40
N THR A 46 3.43 -18.96 5.23
CA THR A 46 3.76 -17.56 4.89
C THR A 46 3.05 -17.13 3.61
N LEU A 47 2.75 -15.86 3.47
CA LEU A 47 2.24 -15.32 2.21
C LEU A 47 3.23 -15.56 1.05
N SER A 48 4.54 -15.53 1.32
CA SER A 48 5.59 -15.72 0.31
C SER A 48 5.66 -17.14 -0.26
N SER A 49 5.14 -18.16 0.44
CA SER A 49 5.16 -19.54 -0.07
C SER A 49 4.17 -19.73 -1.21
N TYR A 50 3.12 -18.90 -1.26
CA TYR A 50 2.14 -18.88 -2.35
C TYR A 50 2.73 -18.40 -3.68
N ALA A 51 4.02 -18.04 -3.72
CA ALA A 51 4.76 -17.88 -4.97
C ALA A 51 4.91 -19.22 -5.72
N PHE A 52 4.89 -20.34 -5.00
CA PHE A 52 4.98 -21.70 -5.50
C PHE A 52 3.68 -22.44 -5.16
N THR A 53 2.62 -22.19 -5.92
CA THR A 53 1.30 -22.78 -5.67
C THR A 53 0.96 -23.80 -6.74
N ASP A 54 0.08 -24.73 -6.41
CA ASP A 54 -0.55 -25.67 -7.34
C ASP A 54 -1.57 -24.98 -8.26
N HIS A 55 -2.20 -23.89 -7.81
CA HIS A 55 -3.20 -23.12 -8.55
C HIS A 55 -3.03 -21.62 -8.35
N GLY A 56 -3.06 -20.85 -9.44
CA GLY A 56 -2.92 -19.39 -9.39
C GLY A 56 -1.49 -18.91 -9.61
N ASP A 57 -0.74 -19.57 -10.49
CA ASP A 57 0.64 -19.23 -10.81
C ASP A 57 0.86 -17.75 -11.10
N GLY A 58 1.83 -17.19 -10.37
CA GLY A 58 2.21 -15.79 -10.45
C GLY A 58 1.15 -14.81 -9.95
N MET A 59 -0.02 -15.25 -9.43
CA MET A 59 -1.01 -14.35 -8.85
C MET A 59 -0.45 -13.57 -7.68
N LEU A 60 0.38 -14.21 -6.83
CA LEU A 60 1.05 -13.51 -5.73
C LEU A 60 1.93 -12.38 -6.26
N ALA A 61 2.85 -12.67 -7.17
CA ALA A 61 3.75 -11.67 -7.75
C ALA A 61 2.97 -10.51 -8.41
N LYS A 62 1.94 -10.83 -9.22
CA LYS A 62 1.07 -9.82 -9.85
C LYS A 62 0.34 -8.95 -8.81
N SER A 63 -0.14 -9.56 -7.72
CA SER A 63 -0.83 -8.83 -6.66
C SER A 63 0.12 -7.88 -5.90
N ILE A 64 1.33 -8.33 -5.57
CA ILE A 64 2.35 -7.52 -4.90
C ILE A 64 2.81 -6.37 -5.80
N LEU A 65 3.04 -6.63 -7.09
CA LEU A 65 3.38 -5.59 -8.07
C LEU A 65 2.25 -4.57 -8.24
N SER A 66 1.00 -5.02 -8.26
CA SER A 66 -0.16 -4.13 -8.29
C SER A 66 -0.27 -3.28 -7.03
N LEU A 67 0.00 -3.85 -5.85
CA LEU A 67 0.04 -3.12 -4.59
C LEU A 67 1.13 -2.03 -4.62
N ALA A 68 2.33 -2.37 -5.09
CA ALA A 68 3.43 -1.42 -5.24
C ALA A 68 3.07 -0.27 -6.20
N ALA A 69 2.49 -0.59 -7.37
CA ALA A 69 2.04 0.41 -8.34
C ALA A 69 0.93 1.31 -7.74
N GLY A 70 -0.01 0.72 -7.00
CA GLY A 70 -1.05 1.44 -6.29
C GLY A 70 -0.52 2.37 -5.21
N SER A 71 0.48 1.95 -4.44
CA SER A 71 1.17 2.79 -3.45
C SER A 71 1.89 3.98 -4.09
N LEU A 72 2.56 3.80 -5.24
CA LEU A 72 3.18 4.89 -5.98
C LEU A 72 2.14 5.85 -6.58
N ALA A 73 1.07 5.33 -7.16
CA ALA A 73 -0.04 6.14 -7.65
C ALA A 73 -0.67 6.97 -6.52
N LEU A 74 -0.79 6.39 -5.31
CA LEU A 74 -1.27 7.10 -4.12
C LEU A 74 -0.31 8.22 -3.70
N LEU A 75 1.00 7.98 -3.72
CA LEU A 75 2.01 9.02 -3.48
C LEU A 75 1.87 10.18 -4.46
N ILE A 76 1.66 9.88 -5.75
CA ILE A 76 1.43 10.90 -6.77
C ILE A 76 0.09 11.62 -6.54
N ALA A 77 -0.97 10.91 -6.14
CA ALA A 77 -2.27 11.49 -5.83
C ALA A 77 -2.19 12.46 -4.63
N LEU A 78 -1.45 12.11 -3.57
CA LEU A 78 -1.17 12.98 -2.42
C LEU A 78 -0.50 14.29 -2.87
N ARG A 79 0.54 14.19 -3.71
CA ARG A 79 1.24 15.37 -4.25
C ARG A 79 0.35 16.21 -5.15
N ALA A 80 -0.40 15.58 -6.06
CA ALA A 80 -1.33 16.27 -6.95
C ALA A 80 -2.45 16.98 -6.17
N ALA A 81 -2.88 16.42 -5.04
CA ALA A 81 -3.87 17.03 -4.15
C ALA A 81 -3.33 18.21 -3.32
N GLY A 82 -2.03 18.52 -3.43
CA GLY A 82 -1.37 19.55 -2.62
C GLY A 82 -1.17 19.15 -1.17
N ILE A 83 -1.24 17.86 -0.83
CA ILE A 83 -0.97 17.38 0.52
C ILE A 83 0.54 17.38 0.75
N VAL A 84 1.00 18.20 1.70
CA VAL A 84 2.43 18.35 1.98
C VAL A 84 2.92 17.17 2.81
N ILE A 85 3.62 16.25 2.16
CA ILE A 85 4.35 15.14 2.78
C ILE A 85 5.80 15.56 3.08
N SER A 86 6.42 14.97 4.11
CA SER A 86 7.84 15.21 4.39
C SER A 86 8.73 14.45 3.40
N ARG A 87 10.01 14.83 3.31
CA ARG A 87 11.01 14.06 2.54
C ARG A 87 11.12 12.62 3.07
N THR A 88 11.05 12.45 4.39
CA THR A 88 11.04 11.13 5.04
C THR A 88 9.85 10.28 4.59
N SER A 89 8.63 10.81 4.61
CA SER A 89 7.44 10.09 4.11
C SER A 89 7.58 9.72 2.63
N PHE A 90 8.11 10.62 1.81
CA PHE A 90 8.34 10.36 0.39
C PHE A 90 9.31 9.19 0.17
N VAL A 91 10.45 9.19 0.88
CA VAL A 91 11.44 8.11 0.81
C VAL A 91 10.83 6.80 1.28
N LEU A 92 10.10 6.78 2.40
CA LEU A 92 9.48 5.57 2.94
C LEU A 92 8.42 4.96 1.99
N PHE A 93 7.62 5.78 1.32
CA PHE A 93 6.72 5.30 0.26
C PHE A 93 7.49 4.66 -0.90
N GLY A 94 8.59 5.28 -1.30
CA GLY A 94 9.49 4.75 -2.34
C GLY A 94 10.10 3.41 -1.93
N THR A 95 10.64 3.34 -0.71
CA THR A 95 11.25 2.12 -0.15
C THR A 95 10.24 1.00 0.03
N TRP A 96 9.02 1.30 0.50
CA TRP A 96 7.90 0.34 0.54
C TRP A 96 7.65 -0.25 -0.84
N SER A 97 7.43 0.61 -1.84
CA SER A 97 7.05 0.17 -3.18
C SER A 97 8.19 -0.59 -3.87
N LEU A 98 9.44 -0.13 -3.71
CA LEU A 98 10.62 -0.80 -4.23
C LEU A 98 10.83 -2.16 -3.55
N GLY A 99 10.69 -2.24 -2.23
CA GLY A 99 10.78 -3.48 -1.47
C GLY A 99 9.76 -4.52 -1.97
N LEU A 100 8.50 -4.11 -2.18
CA LEU A 100 7.49 -4.98 -2.78
C LEU A 100 7.86 -5.47 -4.19
N VAL A 101 8.33 -4.57 -5.06
CA VAL A 101 8.74 -4.95 -6.43
C VAL A 101 9.88 -5.96 -6.38
N VAL A 102 10.91 -5.69 -5.59
CA VAL A 102 12.06 -6.61 -5.47
C VAL A 102 11.62 -7.94 -4.86
N ALA A 103 10.80 -7.95 -3.81
CA ALA A 103 10.28 -9.18 -3.20
C ALA A 103 9.42 -10.01 -4.17
N ALA A 104 8.69 -9.37 -5.09
CA ALA A 104 7.89 -10.05 -6.10
C ALA A 104 8.72 -10.66 -7.23
N LEU A 105 9.83 -10.00 -7.60
CA LEU A 105 10.72 -10.45 -8.68
C LEU A 105 11.71 -11.53 -8.23
N PHE A 106 12.00 -11.58 -6.93
CA PHE A 106 12.87 -12.57 -6.31
C PHE A 106 12.05 -13.38 -5.31
N PRO A 107 11.50 -14.54 -5.70
CA PRO A 107 10.77 -15.42 -4.79
C PRO A 107 11.62 -15.89 -3.61
N ALA A 108 10.96 -16.15 -2.49
CA ALA A 108 11.61 -16.74 -1.32
C ALA A 108 12.20 -18.13 -1.64
N SER A 109 13.24 -18.53 -0.92
CA SER A 109 13.84 -19.86 -1.07
C SER A 109 13.20 -20.82 -0.08
N TYR A 110 12.74 -21.97 -0.57
CA TYR A 110 12.22 -23.06 0.25
C TYR A 110 12.99 -24.35 -0.04
N PRO A 111 12.95 -25.38 0.85
CA PRO A 111 13.63 -26.65 0.61
C PRO A 111 13.25 -27.31 -0.72
N GLU A 112 11.97 -27.20 -1.09
CA GLU A 112 11.43 -27.78 -2.33
C GLU A 112 11.80 -26.97 -3.58
N HIS A 113 12.15 -25.69 -3.39
CA HIS A 113 12.51 -24.73 -4.44
C HIS A 113 13.74 -23.91 -4.03
N PRO A 114 14.94 -24.55 -3.95
CA PRO A 114 16.11 -23.90 -3.39
C PRO A 114 16.70 -22.87 -4.37
N ASN A 115 16.79 -21.62 -3.92
CA ASN A 115 17.51 -20.55 -4.61
C ASN A 115 18.03 -19.53 -3.58
N ALA A 116 19.26 -19.75 -3.08
CA ALA A 116 19.83 -18.95 -2.01
C ALA A 116 19.92 -17.46 -2.34
N PHE A 117 20.32 -17.10 -3.57
CA PHE A 117 20.43 -15.71 -3.99
C PHE A 117 19.07 -15.01 -3.97
N SER A 118 18.06 -15.63 -4.60
CA SER A 118 16.70 -15.11 -4.61
C SER A 118 16.13 -15.00 -3.19
N GLY A 119 16.33 -16.02 -2.35
CA GLY A 119 15.85 -16.03 -0.97
C GLY A 119 16.41 -14.89 -0.12
N VAL A 120 17.72 -14.61 -0.24
CA VAL A 120 18.36 -13.49 0.47
C VAL A 120 17.81 -12.15 0.01
N VAL A 121 17.68 -11.94 -1.31
CA VAL A 121 17.11 -10.71 -1.87
C VAL A 121 15.65 -10.53 -1.44
N HIS A 122 14.85 -11.60 -1.46
CA HIS A 122 13.47 -11.61 -0.98
C HIS A 122 13.38 -11.19 0.48
N GLN A 123 14.20 -11.79 1.35
CA GLN A 123 14.15 -11.55 2.78
C GLN A 123 14.45 -10.08 3.11
N TYR A 124 15.53 -9.52 2.56
CA TYR A 124 15.88 -8.12 2.82
C TYR A 124 14.86 -7.14 2.23
N SER A 125 14.34 -7.42 1.04
CA SER A 125 13.31 -6.57 0.41
C SER A 125 11.97 -6.62 1.15
N ALA A 126 11.57 -7.79 1.66
CA ALA A 126 10.39 -7.94 2.50
C ALA A 126 10.53 -7.19 3.83
N VAL A 127 11.70 -7.25 4.49
CA VAL A 127 11.98 -6.45 5.70
C VAL A 127 11.90 -4.95 5.40
N LEU A 128 12.53 -4.49 4.32
CA LEU A 128 12.48 -3.09 3.91
C LEU A 128 11.04 -2.62 3.67
N ALA A 129 10.22 -3.44 3.00
CA ALA A 129 8.82 -3.14 2.81
C ALA A 129 8.10 -3.07 4.17
N LEU A 130 8.07 -4.17 4.93
CA LEU A 130 7.30 -4.26 6.18
C LEU A 130 7.68 -3.20 7.24
N VAL A 131 8.94 -2.76 7.29
CA VAL A 131 9.38 -1.67 8.19
C VAL A 131 8.94 -0.29 7.66
N SER A 132 8.87 -0.10 6.35
CA SER A 132 8.64 1.22 5.75
C SER A 132 7.27 1.80 6.09
N LEU A 133 6.19 1.00 6.11
CA LEU A 133 4.84 1.50 6.38
C LEU A 133 4.55 1.91 7.83
N PRO A 134 4.93 1.16 8.88
CA PRO A 134 4.76 1.63 10.25
C PRO A 134 5.58 2.90 10.50
N VAL A 135 6.81 2.98 9.97
CA VAL A 135 7.64 4.19 10.08
C VAL A 135 7.05 5.35 9.27
N LEU A 136 6.45 5.07 8.11
CA LEU A 136 5.71 6.05 7.33
C LEU A 136 4.52 6.60 8.14
N GLY A 137 3.73 5.72 8.76
CA GLY A 137 2.65 6.10 9.67
C GLY A 137 3.13 7.06 10.74
N CYS A 138 4.19 6.71 11.47
CA CYS A 138 4.79 7.57 12.49
C CYS A 138 5.23 8.93 11.93
N SER A 139 5.86 8.94 10.75
CA SER A 139 6.25 10.16 10.07
C SER A 139 5.05 11.05 9.71
N LEU A 140 3.90 10.46 9.38
CA LEU A 140 2.68 11.18 9.00
C LEU A 140 1.94 11.74 10.23
N LEU A 141 2.01 11.07 11.39
CA LEU A 141 1.39 11.55 12.63
C LEU A 141 1.94 12.89 13.12
N SER A 142 3.17 13.24 12.75
CA SER A 142 3.72 14.58 13.00
C SER A 142 3.00 15.71 12.25
N ARG A 143 2.19 15.38 11.24
CA ARG A 143 1.50 16.34 10.35
C ARG A 143 -0.02 16.23 10.37
N PHE A 144 -0.56 15.08 10.77
CA PHE A 144 -2.00 14.83 10.77
C PHE A 144 -2.45 14.42 12.18
N SER A 145 -3.38 15.20 12.75
CA SER A 145 -4.13 14.78 13.93
C SER A 145 -5.33 13.95 13.45
N ASP A 146 -5.09 12.66 13.21
CA ASP A 146 -6.06 11.72 12.66
C ASP A 146 -6.06 10.43 13.48
N MET A 147 -7.05 10.30 14.38
CA MET A 147 -7.12 9.16 15.31
C MET A 147 -7.10 7.80 14.60
N PRO A 148 -7.86 7.57 13.49
CA PRO A 148 -7.72 6.34 12.71
C PRO A 148 -6.31 6.08 12.20
N LEU A 149 -5.60 7.10 11.69
CA LEU A 149 -4.21 6.96 11.26
C LEU A 149 -3.28 6.58 12.41
N THR A 150 -3.50 7.13 13.60
CA THR A 150 -2.74 6.77 14.81
C THR A 150 -2.92 5.29 15.15
N TRP A 151 -4.17 4.80 15.21
CA TRP A 151 -4.46 3.40 15.50
C TRP A 151 -3.85 2.46 14.46
N LEU A 152 -3.99 2.79 13.17
CA LEU A 152 -3.41 1.97 12.10
C LEU A 152 -1.88 1.96 12.15
N THR A 153 -1.25 3.08 12.50
CA THR A 153 0.21 3.16 12.67
C THR A 153 0.69 2.27 13.82
N VAL A 154 0.01 2.34 14.97
CA VAL A 154 0.32 1.49 16.14
C VAL A 154 0.08 0.02 15.80
N ALA A 155 -1.03 -0.30 15.14
CA ALA A 155 -1.35 -1.65 14.71
C ALA A 155 -0.34 -2.19 13.69
N ALA A 156 0.17 -1.35 12.77
CA ALA A 156 1.20 -1.76 11.81
C ALA A 156 2.52 -2.08 12.53
N GLY A 157 2.93 -1.24 13.48
CA GLY A 157 4.12 -1.49 14.30
C GLY A 157 3.98 -2.74 15.17
N GLY A 158 2.81 -2.92 15.79
CA GLY A 158 2.47 -4.12 16.57
C GLY A 158 2.44 -5.39 15.71
N GLY A 159 1.83 -5.33 14.52
CA GLY A 159 1.78 -6.44 13.56
C GLY A 159 3.17 -6.83 13.06
N LEU A 160 4.03 -5.87 12.75
CA LEU A 160 5.44 -6.10 12.42
C LEU A 160 6.18 -6.81 13.56
N LEU A 161 6.02 -6.32 14.79
CA LEU A 161 6.65 -6.92 15.97
C LEU A 161 6.14 -8.35 16.21
N MET A 162 4.82 -8.56 16.13
CA MET A 162 4.22 -9.88 16.26
C MET A 162 4.71 -10.83 15.18
N PHE A 163 4.85 -10.36 13.94
CA PHE A 163 5.39 -11.19 12.85
C PHE A 163 6.84 -11.60 13.15
N ALA A 164 7.69 -10.65 13.58
CA ALA A 164 9.05 -10.96 13.99
C ALA A 164 9.11 -11.99 15.14
N ILE A 165 8.24 -11.86 16.14
CA ILE A 165 8.13 -12.84 17.24
C ILE A 165 7.68 -14.21 16.71
N SER A 166 6.71 -14.27 15.79
CA SER A 166 6.22 -15.52 15.21
C SER A 166 7.30 -16.27 14.42
N LEU A 167 8.27 -15.57 13.84
CA LEU A 167 9.42 -16.19 13.16
C LEU A 167 10.42 -16.80 14.16
N LEU A 168 10.56 -16.22 15.35
CA LEU A 168 11.46 -16.71 16.40
C LEU A 168 10.83 -17.84 17.22
N TRP A 169 9.50 -17.84 17.39
CA TRP A 169 8.74 -18.87 18.09
C TRP A 169 7.53 -19.36 17.29
N PRO A 170 7.74 -20.15 16.21
CA PRO A 170 6.66 -20.63 15.35
C PRO A 170 5.63 -21.51 16.06
N SER A 171 5.99 -22.15 17.17
CA SER A 171 5.09 -22.97 17.98
C SER A 171 4.09 -22.17 18.81
N LEU A 172 4.34 -20.87 19.03
CA LEU A 172 3.49 -20.03 19.87
C LEU A 172 2.38 -19.36 19.06
N ILE A 173 2.69 -18.89 17.86
CA ILE A 173 1.79 -18.09 17.04
C ILE A 173 1.96 -18.51 15.56
N PRO A 174 0.88 -18.88 14.85
CA PRO A 174 0.96 -19.20 13.43
C PRO A 174 1.43 -17.97 12.64
N PHE A 175 2.60 -18.03 12.03
CA PHE A 175 3.19 -16.87 11.34
C PHE A 175 2.41 -16.47 10.09
N GLY A 176 1.70 -17.41 9.44
CA GLY A 176 0.87 -17.15 8.26
C GLY A 176 -0.27 -16.17 8.53
N ILE A 177 -1.04 -16.35 9.62
CA ILE A 177 -2.13 -15.43 9.96
C ILE A 177 -1.60 -14.08 10.42
N VAL A 178 -0.49 -14.06 11.17
CA VAL A 178 0.12 -12.80 11.65
C VAL A 178 0.64 -11.97 10.48
N GLN A 179 1.31 -12.60 9.51
CA GLN A 179 1.79 -11.91 8.30
C GLN A 179 0.64 -11.30 7.50
N ARG A 180 -0.47 -12.03 7.34
CA ARG A 180 -1.66 -11.54 6.63
C ARG A 180 -2.35 -10.41 7.39
N ALA A 181 -2.46 -10.52 8.71
CA ALA A 181 -3.01 -9.45 9.53
C ALA A 181 -2.15 -8.18 9.45
N ALA A 182 -0.83 -8.30 9.51
CA ALA A 182 0.09 -7.17 9.34
C ALA A 182 -0.10 -6.51 7.96
N LEU A 183 -0.13 -7.30 6.88
CA LEU A 183 -0.38 -6.78 5.53
C LEU A 183 -1.77 -6.12 5.41
N ALA A 184 -2.80 -6.68 6.04
CA ALA A 184 -4.14 -6.10 6.03
C ALA A 184 -4.17 -4.72 6.71
N VAL A 185 -3.44 -4.55 7.82
CA VAL A 185 -3.28 -3.25 8.49
C VAL A 185 -2.54 -2.26 7.61
N ASP A 186 -1.47 -2.69 6.94
CA ASP A 186 -0.73 -1.89 5.96
C ASP A 186 -1.61 -1.41 4.81
N VAL A 187 -2.43 -2.30 4.24
CA VAL A 187 -3.42 -1.96 3.21
C VAL A 187 -4.47 -0.99 3.76
N ALA A 188 -4.92 -1.16 5.01
CA ALA A 188 -5.86 -0.26 5.65
C ALA A 188 -5.24 1.14 5.88
N LEU A 189 -3.96 1.23 6.20
CA LEU A 189 -3.21 2.49 6.28
C LEU A 189 -3.20 3.20 4.92
N LEU A 190 -2.87 2.48 3.83
CA LEU A 190 -2.97 3.02 2.47
C LEU A 190 -4.40 3.46 2.13
N GLY A 191 -5.40 2.68 2.54
CA GLY A 191 -6.82 3.00 2.44
C GLY A 191 -7.20 4.30 3.17
N ARG A 192 -6.64 4.53 4.36
CA ARG A 192 -6.85 5.78 5.10
C ARG A 192 -6.28 6.98 4.33
N LEU A 193 -5.09 6.83 3.75
CA LEU A 193 -4.47 7.88 2.94
C LEU A 193 -5.25 8.16 1.64
N LEU A 194 -5.82 7.13 1.00
CA LEU A 194 -6.77 7.30 -0.11
C LEU A 194 -7.98 8.15 0.31
N MET A 195 -8.54 7.89 1.50
CA MET A 195 -9.66 8.67 2.04
C MET A 195 -9.28 10.13 2.31
N LEU A 196 -8.04 10.40 2.76
CA LEU A 196 -7.54 11.78 2.92
C LEU A 196 -7.43 12.51 1.57
N VAL A 197 -6.93 11.85 0.53
CA VAL A 197 -6.90 12.43 -0.83
C VAL A 197 -8.32 12.69 -1.33
N ARG A 198 -9.23 11.72 -1.17
CA ARG A 198 -10.64 11.84 -1.58
C ARG A 198 -11.33 13.00 -0.87
N SER A 199 -11.11 13.18 0.44
CA SER A 199 -11.71 14.28 1.20
C SER A 199 -11.21 15.63 0.72
N ARG A 200 -9.92 15.75 0.37
CA ARG A 200 -9.37 16.96 -0.27
C ARG A 200 -10.03 17.27 -1.61
N VAL A 201 -10.20 16.29 -2.49
CA VAL A 201 -10.87 16.49 -3.80
C VAL A 201 -12.32 16.94 -3.64
N ARG A 202 -13.03 16.39 -2.64
CA ARG A 202 -14.43 16.72 -2.35
C ARG A 202 -14.59 18.13 -1.77
N ASN A 203 -13.67 18.54 -0.89
CA ASN A 203 -13.78 19.80 -0.15
C ASN A 203 -13.16 21.01 -0.87
N GLN A 204 -12.61 20.83 -2.08
CA GLN A 204 -12.16 21.96 -2.89
C GLN A 204 -13.38 22.77 -3.37
N PRO A 205 -13.48 24.07 -3.04
CA PRO A 205 -14.59 24.90 -3.49
C PRO A 205 -14.61 24.92 -5.02
N VAL A 206 -15.78 24.67 -5.61
CA VAL A 206 -16.01 24.89 -7.05
C VAL A 206 -15.87 26.38 -7.26
N SER A 207 -14.84 26.80 -7.99
CA SER A 207 -14.57 28.21 -8.27
C SER A 207 -15.84 28.87 -8.79
N SER A 208 -16.42 29.79 -8.02
CA SER A 208 -17.63 30.56 -8.34
C SER A 208 -17.45 31.54 -9.52
N GLY A 209 -16.53 31.25 -10.45
CA GLY A 209 -16.18 32.09 -11.59
C GLY A 209 -17.27 32.16 -12.67
N LEU A 210 -18.33 31.37 -12.57
CA LEU A 210 -19.48 31.41 -13.48
C LEU A 210 -20.64 32.28 -12.97
N LEU A 211 -20.70 32.59 -11.67
CA LEU A 211 -21.76 33.46 -11.13
C LEU A 211 -21.42 34.96 -11.22
N ALA A 212 -20.15 35.32 -11.40
CA ALA A 212 -19.72 36.71 -11.57
C ALA A 212 -19.79 37.22 -13.01
N GLN A 213 -19.88 36.32 -14.02
CA GLN A 213 -19.98 36.72 -15.43
C GLN A 213 -21.43 36.83 -15.95
N GLY A 214 -22.43 36.44 -15.15
CA GLY A 214 -23.86 36.57 -15.51
C GLY A 214 -24.56 37.80 -14.93
N GLY A 215 -23.93 38.55 -14.02
CA GLY A 215 -24.57 39.63 -13.26
C GLY A 215 -24.36 41.05 -13.79
N LEU A 216 -23.71 41.22 -14.95
CA LEU A 216 -23.49 42.52 -15.57
C LEU A 216 -23.82 42.49 -17.06
N LYS A 217 -25.10 42.27 -17.39
CA LYS A 217 -25.72 42.88 -18.57
C LYS A 217 -27.19 43.20 -18.27
N GLN A 218 -27.37 44.49 -17.96
CA GLN A 218 -28.55 45.35 -18.14
C GLN A 218 -29.78 45.07 -17.29
#